data_AF-A0A2H9TDX3-F1
#
_entry.id   AF-A0A2H9TDX3-F1
#
_cell.length_a   1.000
_cell.length_b   1.000
_cell.length_c   1.000
_cell.angle_alpha   90.00
_cell.angle_beta   90.00
_cell.angle_gamma   90.00
#
_symmetry.space_group_name_H-M   'P 1'
#
loop_
_entity.id
_entity.type
_entity.pdbx_description
1 polymer ?
#
loop_
_entity_poly.entity_id
_entity_poly.type
_entity_poly.pdbx_seq_one_letter_code
_entity_poly.pdbx_strand_id
1 'polypeptide(L)'
;MIPIILMFLDLIALVSLTLVQFKFLFAFQLAIMSSIYLLAKGFIFKDVMSVIDLLCGFYLLIAFLFGISSFIYWIILAWFLYKLFFVVLFNAMKFS
;
A
#
# COMPACT_ATOMS: atom_id res chain seq x y z
N MET A 1 -4.69 -2.87 -18.53
CA MET A 1 -5.58 -3.58 -17.58
C MET A 1 -4.85 -3.95 -16.30
N ILE A 2 -3.75 -4.73 -16.37
CA ILE A 2 -2.92 -5.11 -15.21
C ILE A 2 -2.47 -3.94 -14.29
N PRO A 3 -1.94 -2.80 -14.79
CA PRO A 3 -1.48 -1.71 -13.90
C PRO A 3 -2.61 -1.04 -13.11
N ILE A 4 -3.83 -0.99 -13.65
CA ILE A 4 -5.00 -0.43 -12.97
C ILE A 4 -5.44 -1.35 -11.83
N ILE A 5 -5.41 -2.67 -12.04
CA ILE A 5 -5.74 -3.65 -11.00
C ILE A 5 -4.74 -3.54 -9.84
N LEU A 6 -3.45 -3.44 -10.15
CA LEU A 6 -2.42 -3.22 -9.14
C LEU A 6 -2.61 -1.89 -8.39
N MET A 7 -3.05 -0.83 -9.07
CA MET A 7 -3.38 0.45 -8.44
C MET A 7 -4.54 0.32 -7.45
N PHE A 8 -5.61 -0.40 -7.80
CA PHE A 8 -6.72 -0.65 -6.88
C PHE A 8 -6.29 -1.47 -5.66
N LEU A 9 -5.44 -2.48 -5.84
CA LEU A 9 -4.89 -3.25 -4.73
C LEU A 9 -3.98 -2.39 -3.83
N ASP A 10 -3.18 -1.49 -4.42
CA ASP A 10 -2.39 -0.50 -3.67
C ASP A 10 -3.30 0.47 -2.89
N LEU A 11 -4.44 0.90 -3.46
CA LEU A 11 -5.43 1.72 -2.76
C LEU A 11 -6.06 0.99 -1.58
N ILE A 12 -6.42 -0.28 -1.74
CA ILE A 12 -6.95 -1.10 -0.65
C ILE A 12 -5.92 -1.19 0.48
N ALA A 13 -4.65 -1.40 0.14
CA ALA A 13 -3.58 -1.45 1.12
C ALA A 13 -3.39 -0.10 1.83
N LEU A 14 -3.47 1.03 1.12
CA LEU A 14 -3.43 2.38 1.70
C LEU A 14 -4.60 2.62 2.67
N VAL A 15 -5.82 2.23 2.28
CA VAL A 15 -7.01 2.36 3.13
C VAL A 15 -6.85 1.52 4.38
N SER A 16 -6.43 0.27 4.25
CA SER A 16 -6.13 -0.63 5.36
C SER A 16 -5.14 0.00 6.35
N LEU A 17 -4.03 0.51 5.83
CA LEU A 17 -2.97 1.15 6.62
C LEU A 17 -3.48 2.41 7.33
N THR A 18 -4.35 3.19 6.68
CA THR A 18 -4.98 4.37 7.27
C THR A 18 -5.94 4.01 8.40
N LEU A 19 -6.73 2.94 8.24
CA LEU A 19 -7.61 2.45 9.31
C LEU A 19 -6.81 1.97 10.52
N VAL A 20 -5.68 1.28 10.32
CA VAL A 20 -4.74 0.89 11.39
C VAL A 20 -4.23 2.13 12.13
N GLN A 21 -3.76 3.14 11.41
CA GLN A 21 -3.15 4.34 11.99
C GLN A 21 -4.13 5.07 12.92
N PHE A 22 -5.38 5.23 12.49
CA PHE A 22 -6.41 5.92 13.28
C PHE A 22 -7.16 5.01 14.26
N LYS A 23 -6.70 3.76 14.42
CA LYS A 23 -7.29 2.75 15.32
C LYS A 23 -8.80 2.56 15.09
N PHE A 24 -9.26 2.75 13.86
CA PHE A 24 -10.64 2.41 13.52
C PHE A 24 -10.79 0.89 13.53
N LEU A 25 -11.94 0.39 14.01
CA LEU A 25 -12.25 -1.03 13.92
C LEU A 25 -12.41 -1.40 12.45
N PHE A 26 -11.53 -2.26 11.96
CA PHE A 26 -11.60 -2.78 10.60
C PHE A 26 -11.27 -4.27 10.57
N ALA A 27 -11.71 -4.95 9.50
CA ALA A 27 -11.64 -6.41 9.42
C ALA A 27 -10.19 -6.92 9.41
N PHE A 28 -9.88 -7.82 10.35
CA PHE A 28 -8.60 -8.53 10.45
C PHE A 28 -8.15 -9.14 9.11
N GLN A 29 -9.10 -9.73 8.38
CA GLN A 29 -8.87 -10.31 7.07
C GLN A 29 -8.34 -9.29 6.06
N LEU A 30 -8.84 -8.05 6.10
CA LEU A 30 -8.42 -6.99 5.18
C LEU A 30 -6.98 -6.53 5.48
N ALA A 31 -6.59 -6.47 6.76
CA ALA A 31 -5.21 -6.17 7.18
C ALA A 31 -4.24 -7.21 6.60
N ILE A 32 -4.54 -8.49 6.80
CA ILE A 32 -3.71 -9.59 6.34
C ILE A 32 -3.63 -9.65 4.82
N MET A 33 -4.76 -9.54 4.12
CA MET A 33 -4.76 -9.59 2.65
C MET A 33 -3.93 -8.44 2.06
N SER A 34 -4.02 -7.24 2.65
CA SER A 34 -3.24 -6.08 2.24
C SER A 34 -1.74 -6.29 2.45
N SER A 35 -1.36 -6.81 3.63
CA SER A 35 0.05 -7.12 3.94
C SER A 35 0.60 -8.19 3.01
N ILE A 36 -0.12 -9.30 2.83
CA ILE A 36 0.30 -10.39 1.94
C ILE A 36 0.46 -9.89 0.51
N TYR A 37 -0.48 -9.06 0.02
CA TYR A 37 -0.37 -8.45 -1.30
C TYR A 37 0.93 -7.64 -1.47
N LEU A 38 1.22 -6.74 -0.53
CA LEU A 38 2.42 -5.90 -0.58
C LEU A 38 3.72 -6.71 -0.48
N LEU A 39 3.75 -7.72 0.39
CA LEU A 39 4.88 -8.63 0.53
C LEU A 39 5.09 -9.45 -0.77
N ALA A 40 4.02 -10.04 -1.31
CA ALA A 40 4.08 -10.81 -2.54
C ALA A 40 4.55 -9.94 -3.73
N LYS A 41 4.08 -8.68 -3.80
CA LYS A 41 4.50 -7.73 -4.83
C LYS A 41 6.01 -7.50 -4.81
N GLY A 42 6.60 -7.27 -3.64
CA GLY A 42 8.06 -7.14 -3.52
C GLY A 42 8.83 -8.39 -3.94
N PHE A 43 8.31 -9.57 -3.60
CA PHE A 43 8.94 -10.85 -3.99
C PHE A 43 8.85 -11.15 -5.49
N ILE A 44 7.74 -10.79 -6.14
CA ILE A 44 7.48 -11.10 -7.56
C ILE A 44 8.26 -10.14 -8.46
N PHE A 45 8.12 -8.83 -8.24
CA PHE A 45 8.66 -7.83 -9.17
C PHE A 45 10.11 -7.46 -8.85
N LYS A 46 10.55 -7.51 -7.59
CA LYS A 46 11.92 -7.24 -7.13
C LYS A 46 12.54 -5.89 -7.53
N ASP A 47 11.79 -5.01 -8.19
CA ASP A 47 12.21 -3.65 -8.48
C ASP A 47 12.23 -2.78 -7.22
N VAL A 48 13.00 -1.68 -7.24
CA VAL A 48 13.13 -0.74 -6.10
C VAL A 48 11.77 -0.32 -5.54
N MET A 49 10.81 -0.04 -6.44
CA MET A 49 9.46 0.38 -6.08
C MET A 49 8.70 -0.72 -5.31
N SER A 50 8.88 -1.97 -5.74
CA SER A 50 8.24 -3.15 -5.15
C SER A 50 8.91 -3.57 -3.83
N VAL A 51 10.21 -3.32 -3.67
CA VAL A 51 10.92 -3.53 -2.40
C VAL A 51 10.43 -2.56 -1.33
N ILE A 52 10.21 -1.29 -1.69
CA ILE A 52 9.63 -0.31 -0.76
C ILE A 52 8.21 -0.72 -0.37
N ASP A 53 7.43 -1.26 -1.30
CA ASP A 53 6.09 -1.78 -1.03
C ASP A 53 6.11 -2.96 -0.05
N LEU A 54 7.09 -3.85 -0.15
CA LEU A 54 7.32 -4.93 0.81
C LEU A 54 7.62 -4.40 2.22
N LEU A 55 8.44 -3.35 2.35
CA LEU A 55 8.67 -2.70 3.64
C LEU A 55 7.38 -2.10 4.22
N CYS A 56 6.54 -1.52 3.36
CA CYS A 56 5.21 -1.03 3.77
C CYS A 56 4.30 -2.17 4.24
N GLY A 57 4.37 -3.34 3.59
CA GLY A 57 3.63 -4.54 3.98
C GLY A 57 4.04 -5.06 5.36
N PHE A 58 5.35 -5.12 5.65
CA PHE A 58 5.85 -5.46 6.97
C PHE A 58 5.41 -4.44 8.03
N TYR A 59 5.51 -3.14 7.71
CA TYR A 59 5.05 -2.09 8.60
C TYR A 59 3.55 -2.24 8.92
N LEU A 60 2.70 -2.48 7.91
CA LEU A 60 1.25 -2.67 8.11
C LEU A 60 0.99 -3.84 9.07
N LEU A 61 1.69 -4.95 8.89
CA LEU A 61 1.55 -6.14 9.74
C LEU A 61 1.95 -5.85 11.20
N ILE A 62 3.08 -5.18 11.41
CA ILE A 62 3.56 -4.78 12.74
C ILE A 62 2.61 -3.75 13.37
N ALA A 63 2.25 -2.69 12.63
CA ALA A 63 1.36 -1.64 13.11
C ALA A 63 -0.01 -2.20 13.51
N PHE A 64 -0.51 -3.19 12.77
CA PHE A 64 -1.76 -3.88 13.09
C PHE A 64 -1.66 -4.75 14.35
N LEU A 65 -0.63 -5.61 14.46
CA LEU A 65 -0.48 -6.52 15.61
C LEU A 65 -0.22 -5.78 16.93
N PHE A 66 0.56 -4.70 16.88
CA PHE A 66 0.96 -3.94 18.07
C PHE A 66 0.13 -2.68 18.30
N GLY A 67 -0.80 -2.35 17.38
CA GLY A 67 -1.61 -1.12 17.47
C GLY A 67 -0.79 0.17 17.46
N ILE A 68 0.37 0.15 16.79
CA ILE A 68 1.33 1.25 16.79
C ILE A 68 0.94 2.27 15.73
N SER A 69 0.60 3.49 16.16
CA SER A 69 0.58 4.66 15.27
C SER A 69 1.94 5.34 15.33
N SER A 70 2.64 5.44 14.21
CA SER A 70 3.98 6.03 14.16
C SER A 70 4.04 7.13 13.10
N PHE A 71 5.02 8.04 13.24
CA PHE A 71 5.33 9.04 12.22
C PHE A 71 5.65 8.40 10.86
N ILE A 72 6.17 7.17 10.87
CA ILE A 72 6.47 6.38 9.67
C ILE A 72 5.26 6.26 8.74
N TYR A 73 4.04 6.24 9.28
CA TYR A 73 2.80 6.27 8.52
C TYR A 73 2.78 7.38 7.45
N TRP A 74 3.17 8.60 7.82
CA TRP A 74 3.09 9.75 6.92
C TRP A 74 4.04 9.64 5.74
N ILE A 75 5.19 9.00 5.94
CA ILE A 75 6.16 8.69 4.88
C ILE A 75 5.57 7.67 3.92
N ILE A 76 4.94 6.61 4.44
CA ILE A 76 4.29 5.58 3.63
C ILE A 76 3.10 6.16 2.85
N LEU A 77 2.30 7.02 3.48
CA LEU A 77 1.19 7.70 2.81
C LEU A 77 1.68 8.57 1.66
N ALA A 78 2.73 9.37 1.86
CA ALA A 78 3.35 10.16 0.79
C ALA A 78 3.85 9.26 -0.35
N TRP A 79 4.43 8.10 -0.04
CA TRP A 79 4.85 7.11 -1.03
C TRP A 79 3.68 6.59 -1.87
N PHE A 80 2.57 6.18 -1.25
CA PHE A 80 1.40 5.72 -2.00
C PHE A 80 0.77 6.83 -2.86
N LEU A 81 0.69 8.06 -2.35
CA LEU A 81 0.18 9.20 -3.13
C LEU A 81 1.08 9.51 -4.33
N TYR A 82 2.40 9.44 -4.16
CA TYR A 82 3.36 9.56 -5.26
C TYR A 82 3.05 8.50 -6.33
N LYS A 83 2.88 7.23 -5.96
CA LYS A 83 2.56 6.16 -6.92
C LYS A 83 1.25 6.41 -7.66
N LEU A 84 0.21 6.80 -6.95
CA LEU A 84 -1.10 7.11 -7.54
C LEU A 84 -1.02 8.24 -8.56
N PHE A 85 -0.30 9.31 -8.21
CA PHE A 85 -0.11 10.44 -9.12
C PHE A 85 0.53 10.01 -10.45
N PHE A 86 1.61 9.23 -10.39
CA PHE A 86 2.28 8.75 -11.60
C PHE A 86 1.41 7.80 -12.42
N VAL A 87 0.68 6.87 -11.80
CA VAL A 87 -0.22 5.96 -12.53
C VAL A 87 -1.32 6.73 -13.23
N VAL A 88 -1.95 7.70 -12.56
CA VAL A 88 -3.02 8.53 -13.16
C VAL A 88 -2.48 9.38 -14.30
N LEU A 89 -1.33 10.05 -14.10
CA LEU A 89 -0.70 10.89 -15.12
C LEU A 89 -0.31 10.09 -16.37
N PHE A 90 0.30 8.92 -16.19
CA PHE A 90 0.70 8.05 -17.30
C PHE A 90 -0.50 7.53 -18.09
N ASN A 91 -1.60 7.24 -17.40
CA ASN A 91 -2.83 6.79 -18.04
C ASN A 91 -3.51 7.95 -18.79
N ALA A 92 -3.57 9.15 -18.20
CA ALA A 92 -4.13 10.33 -18.84
C ALA A 92 -3.42 10.69 -20.15
N MET A 93 -2.09 10.61 -20.19
CA MET A 93 -1.32 10.86 -21.42
C MET A 93 -1.53 9.79 -22.51
N LYS A 94 -1.90 8.56 -22.13
CA LYS A 94 -2.10 7.47 -23.09
C LYS A 94 -3.43 7.54 -23.83
N PHE A 95 -4.38 8.30 -23.30
CA PHE A 95 -5.71 8.54 -23.89
C PHE A 95 -5.86 9.93 -24.52
N SER A 96 -4.80 10.74 -24.53
CA SER A 96 -4.67 11.98 -25.31
C SER A 96 -4.01 11.70 -26.66
#